data_AF-A0A811UVG2-F1
#
_entry.id   AF-A0A811UVG2-F1
#
_cell.length_a   1.000
_cell.length_b   1.000
_cell.length_c   1.000
_cell.angle_alpha   90.00
_cell.angle_beta   90.00
_cell.angle_gamma   90.00
#
_symmetry.space_group_name_H-M   'P 1'
#
loop_
_entity.id
_entity.type
_entity.pdbx_description
1 polymer ?
#
loop_
_entity_poly.entity_id
_entity_poly.type
_entity_poly.pdbx_seq_one_letter_code
_entity_poly.pdbx_strand_id
1 'polypeptide(L)'
;MSQYNRLFGVSRIPGKGKDTLVQHKKSSHILVLRSGNLYSLDVLDENGNIEQPNIIYGRLEAILRMDKLSGDSRTPVGALTSINRDDWAEIRQYLANNVCEENKRLLEREVDAALFCLCLDASDDPMYSEENYVSLLKHLLAGEGKNRWFDKSITLIVSADGKAANNFEHSWGMVLPY
;
A
#
# COMPACT_ATOMS: atom_id res chain seq x y z
N MET A 1 16.48 18.01 6.37
CA MET A 1 15.05 17.73 6.10
C MET A 1 14.70 17.54 4.62
N SER A 2 15.66 17.43 3.69
CA SER A 2 15.38 17.31 2.24
C SER A 2 14.60 16.04 1.84
N GLN A 3 14.63 14.99 2.67
CA GLN A 3 13.96 13.71 2.41
C GLN A 3 12.49 13.69 2.85
N TYR A 4 12.05 14.61 3.73
CA TYR A 4 10.70 14.60 4.31
C TYR A 4 9.62 14.79 3.25
N ASN A 5 9.93 15.54 2.20
CA ASN A 5 9.04 15.74 1.07
C ASN A 5 8.71 14.44 0.33
N ARG A 6 9.40 13.32 0.60
CA ARG A 6 9.18 12.03 -0.06
C ARG A 6 8.37 11.03 0.78
N LEU A 7 7.89 11.43 1.96
CA LEU A 7 7.06 10.56 2.79
C LEU A 7 5.72 10.23 2.11
N PHE A 8 5.08 11.24 1.51
CA PHE A 8 3.74 11.11 0.94
C PHE A 8 3.71 11.28 -0.57
N GLY A 9 2.79 10.56 -1.21
CA GLY A 9 2.56 10.62 -2.65
C GLY A 9 3.72 10.04 -3.45
N VAL A 10 4.57 9.22 -2.85
CA VAL A 10 5.76 8.66 -3.50
C VAL A 10 5.59 7.15 -3.70
N SER A 11 5.95 6.70 -4.90
CA SER A 11 6.01 5.29 -5.26
C SER A 11 7.29 5.03 -6.05
N ARG A 12 7.90 3.87 -5.83
CA ARG A 12 9.00 3.35 -6.64
C ARG A 12 8.44 2.55 -7.81
N ILE A 13 8.58 3.08 -9.01
CA ILE A 13 8.09 2.43 -10.22
C ILE A 13 9.20 1.52 -10.77
N PRO A 14 8.92 0.21 -10.97
CA PRO A 14 9.91 -0.70 -11.53
C PRO A 14 10.24 -0.33 -12.98
N GLY A 15 11.52 -0.41 -13.35
CA GLY A 15 11.99 -0.16 -14.70
C GLY A 15 13.16 -1.07 -15.07
N LYS A 16 13.24 -1.51 -16.33
CA LYS A 16 14.31 -2.42 -16.79
C LYS A 16 15.68 -1.79 -16.56
N GLY A 17 16.52 -2.44 -15.78
CA GLY A 17 17.86 -2.00 -15.36
C GLY A 17 17.88 -0.89 -14.30
N LYS A 18 16.83 -0.06 -14.18
CA LYS A 18 16.74 1.00 -13.18
C LYS A 18 15.29 1.44 -12.90
N ASP A 19 14.95 1.44 -11.61
CA ASP A 19 13.68 1.94 -11.11
C ASP A 19 13.65 3.48 -10.99
N THR A 20 12.45 4.04 -10.97
CA THR A 20 12.23 5.49 -10.84
C THR A 20 11.38 5.80 -9.63
N LEU A 21 11.79 6.78 -8.83
CA LEU A 21 10.96 7.36 -7.78
C LEU A 21 10.04 8.42 -8.39
N VAL A 22 8.74 8.22 -8.27
CA VAL A 22 7.72 9.15 -8.78
C VAL A 22 6.99 9.78 -7.60
N GLN A 23 6.78 11.10 -7.67
CA GLN A 23 6.06 11.85 -6.65
C GLN A 23 4.82 12.55 -7.22
N HIS A 24 3.69 12.35 -6.56
CA HIS A 24 2.40 12.97 -6.85
C HIS A 24 2.01 13.94 -5.74
N LYS A 25 2.24 15.24 -5.98
CA LYS A 25 2.02 16.30 -4.97
C LYS A 25 0.56 16.70 -4.76
N LYS A 26 -0.34 16.28 -5.65
CA LYS A 26 -1.76 16.69 -5.67
C LYS A 26 -2.70 15.52 -5.34
N SER A 27 -2.22 14.55 -4.56
CA SER A 27 -3.01 13.38 -4.18
C SER A 27 -3.90 13.70 -2.99
N SER A 28 -5.15 13.21 -3.02
CA SER A 28 -6.15 13.36 -1.95
C SER A 28 -6.47 12.06 -1.23
N HIS A 29 -5.98 10.92 -1.75
CA HIS A 29 -6.40 9.60 -1.32
C HIS A 29 -5.26 8.74 -0.82
N ILE A 30 -5.62 7.67 -0.11
CA ILE A 30 -4.71 6.59 0.29
C ILE A 30 -5.09 5.31 -0.46
N LEU A 31 -4.11 4.43 -0.59
CA LEU A 31 -4.32 3.07 -1.04
C LEU A 31 -4.62 2.21 0.19
N VAL A 32 -5.70 1.44 0.18
CA VAL A 32 -6.04 0.49 1.24
C VAL A 32 -5.95 -0.93 0.70
N LEU A 33 -5.19 -1.79 1.38
CA LEU A 33 -5.10 -3.21 1.09
C LEU A 33 -5.77 -4.02 2.21
N ARG A 34 -6.63 -4.96 1.81
CA ARG A 34 -7.26 -5.95 2.68
C ARG A 34 -7.45 -7.24 1.91
N SER A 35 -7.04 -8.38 2.46
CA SER A 35 -7.20 -9.72 1.84
C SER A 35 -6.70 -9.78 0.38
N GLY A 36 -5.68 -9.00 0.05
CA GLY A 36 -5.12 -8.88 -1.31
C GLY A 36 -5.95 -8.05 -2.30
N ASN A 37 -7.08 -7.49 -1.86
CA ASN A 37 -7.88 -6.53 -2.59
C ASN A 37 -7.31 -5.11 -2.42
N LEU A 38 -7.44 -4.28 -3.45
CA LEU A 38 -6.97 -2.89 -3.46
C LEU A 38 -8.18 -1.96 -3.49
N TYR A 39 -8.16 -0.93 -2.64
CA TYR A 39 -9.20 0.09 -2.56
C TYR A 39 -8.55 1.48 -2.54
N SER A 40 -9.22 2.46 -3.13
CA SER A 40 -8.85 3.87 -3.06
C SER A 40 -9.78 4.58 -2.08
N LEU A 41 -9.22 5.37 -1.17
CA LEU A 41 -9.98 6.09 -0.14
C LEU A 41 -9.51 7.53 -0.05
N ASP A 42 -10.36 8.48 -0.42
CA ASP A 42 -10.10 9.90 -0.22
C ASP A 42 -10.01 10.24 1.28
N VAL A 43 -8.92 10.90 1.67
CA VAL A 43 -8.66 11.39 3.04
C VAL A 43 -8.58 12.91 3.10
N LEU A 44 -8.52 13.57 1.95
CA LEU A 44 -8.62 15.02 1.81
C LEU A 44 -9.91 15.41 1.08
N ASP A 45 -10.51 16.53 1.48
CA ASP A 45 -11.66 17.12 0.80
C ASP A 45 -11.26 17.84 -0.51
N GLU A 46 -12.25 18.36 -1.25
CA GLU A 46 -12.04 19.09 -2.51
C GLU A 46 -11.19 20.36 -2.36
N ASN A 47 -11.08 20.90 -1.14
CA ASN A 47 -10.27 22.07 -0.80
C ASN A 47 -8.86 21.70 -0.32
N GLY A 48 -8.55 20.40 -0.20
CA GLY A 48 -7.28 19.87 0.30
C GLY A 48 -7.17 19.84 1.84
N ASN A 49 -8.27 20.04 2.57
CA ASN A 49 -8.29 19.86 4.03
C ASN A 49 -8.41 18.38 4.38
N ILE A 50 -7.96 18.00 5.57
CA ILE A 50 -8.18 16.65 6.11
C ILE A 50 -9.68 16.43 6.29
N GLU A 51 -10.18 15.34 5.72
CA GLU A 51 -11.57 14.93 5.85
C GLU A 51 -11.95 14.63 7.30
N GLN A 52 -13.23 14.78 7.65
CA GLN A 52 -13.67 14.53 9.01
C GLN A 52 -13.44 13.05 9.42
N PRO A 53 -12.94 12.77 10.66
CA PRO A 53 -12.61 11.41 11.08
C PRO A 53 -13.77 10.42 11.01
N ASN A 54 -15.00 10.85 11.29
CA ASN A 54 -16.22 10.04 11.16
C ASN A 54 -16.51 9.64 9.71
N ILE A 55 -16.19 10.50 8.74
CA ILE A 55 -16.35 10.23 7.32
C ILE A 55 -15.29 9.22 6.86
N ILE A 56 -14.02 9.41 7.24
CA ILE A 56 -12.94 8.43 6.96
C ILE A 56 -13.29 7.07 7.58
N TYR A 57 -13.77 7.06 8.83
CA TYR A 57 -14.21 5.85 9.51
C TYR A 57 -15.34 5.14 8.75
N GLY A 58 -16.37 5.88 8.32
CA GLY A 58 -17.46 5.31 7.51
C GLY A 58 -16.99 4.74 6.17
N ARG A 59 -16.00 5.37 5.51
CA ARG A 59 -15.38 4.86 4.27
C ARG A 59 -14.57 3.58 4.54
N LEU A 60 -13.82 3.50 5.64
CA LEU A 60 -13.11 2.28 6.04
C LEU A 60 -14.08 1.14 6.39
N GLU A 61 -15.17 1.43 7.11
CA GLU A 61 -16.23 0.44 7.35
C GLU A 61 -16.82 -0.08 6.03
N ALA A 62 -17.06 0.80 5.06
CA ALA A 62 -17.55 0.39 3.74
C ALA A 62 -16.56 -0.55 3.04
N ILE A 63 -15.25 -0.26 3.10
CA ILE A 63 -14.20 -1.16 2.58
C ILE A 63 -14.26 -2.53 3.24
N LEU A 64 -14.33 -2.60 4.57
CA LEU A 64 -14.42 -3.87 5.29
C LEU A 64 -15.70 -4.66 4.93
N ARG A 65 -16.82 -3.97 4.69
CA ARG A 65 -18.06 -4.61 4.22
C ARG A 65 -17.93 -5.14 2.79
N MET A 66 -17.32 -4.37 1.88
CA MET A 66 -17.06 -4.80 0.51
C MET A 66 -16.10 -5.99 0.45
N ASP A 67 -15.02 -5.95 1.24
CA ASP A 67 -14.05 -7.04 1.36
C ASP A 67 -14.72 -8.35 1.81
N LYS A 68 -15.59 -8.29 2.82
CA LYS A 68 -16.34 -9.46 3.29
C LYS A 68 -17.22 -10.09 2.20
N LEU A 69 -17.72 -9.29 1.24
CA LEU A 69 -18.52 -9.79 0.12
C LEU A 69 -17.64 -10.35 -1.01
N SER A 70 -16.50 -9.72 -1.27
CA SER A 70 -15.56 -10.15 -2.31
C SER A 70 -14.77 -11.40 -1.92
N GLY A 71 -14.45 -11.54 -0.62
CA GLY A 71 -13.50 -12.53 -0.11
C GLY A 71 -12.07 -12.24 -0.56
N ASP A 72 -11.19 -13.23 -0.35
CA ASP A 72 -9.78 -13.13 -0.74
C ASP A 72 -9.61 -12.87 -2.23
N SER A 73 -8.71 -11.95 -2.56
CA SER A 73 -8.37 -11.67 -3.95
C SER A 73 -7.83 -12.92 -4.63
N ARG A 74 -8.46 -13.28 -5.77
CA ARG A 74 -7.98 -14.37 -6.64
C ARG A 74 -6.62 -14.05 -7.27
N THR A 75 -6.25 -12.78 -7.33
CA THR A 75 -5.02 -12.32 -7.97
C THR A 75 -4.45 -11.15 -7.16
N PRO A 76 -3.73 -11.44 -6.07
CA PRO A 76 -3.18 -10.41 -5.18
C PRO A 76 -1.99 -9.70 -5.85
N VAL A 77 -2.28 -8.64 -6.61
CA VAL A 77 -1.28 -7.89 -7.42
C VAL A 77 -0.16 -7.32 -6.55
N GLY A 78 -0.44 -7.00 -5.28
CA GLY A 78 0.57 -6.50 -4.33
C GLY A 78 1.78 -7.43 -4.18
N ALA A 79 1.60 -8.75 -4.31
CA ALA A 79 2.69 -9.72 -4.22
C ALA A 79 3.73 -9.54 -5.34
N LEU A 80 3.36 -8.96 -6.47
CA LEU A 80 4.29 -8.69 -7.57
C LEU A 80 5.30 -7.60 -7.21
N THR A 81 5.03 -6.76 -6.21
CA THR A 81 5.99 -5.74 -5.75
C THR A 81 7.21 -6.33 -5.03
N SER A 82 7.17 -7.62 -4.64
CA SER A 82 8.27 -8.31 -3.93
C SER A 82 9.21 -9.12 -4.83
N ILE A 83 8.94 -9.22 -6.14
CA ILE A 83 9.76 -10.04 -7.05
C ILE A 83 10.97 -9.25 -7.59
N ASN A 84 11.78 -9.89 -8.43
CA ASN A 84 12.88 -9.23 -9.13
C ASN A 84 12.39 -7.98 -9.88
N ARG A 85 13.20 -6.91 -9.91
CA ARG A 85 12.79 -5.61 -10.42
C ARG A 85 12.58 -5.58 -11.93
N ASP A 86 13.36 -6.33 -12.69
CA ASP A 86 13.19 -6.43 -14.15
C ASP A 86 11.95 -7.27 -14.50
N ASP A 87 11.70 -8.35 -13.76
CA ASP A 87 10.50 -9.18 -13.91
C ASP A 87 9.24 -8.36 -13.56
N TRP A 88 9.29 -7.59 -12.46
CA TRP A 88 8.19 -6.73 -12.07
C TRP A 88 7.96 -5.61 -13.10
N ALA A 89 9.02 -5.01 -13.64
CA ALA A 89 8.91 -4.00 -14.68
C ALA A 89 8.17 -4.55 -15.92
N GLU A 90 8.51 -5.77 -16.34
CA GLU A 90 7.87 -6.43 -17.48
C GLU A 90 6.40 -6.77 -17.20
N ILE A 91 6.11 -7.41 -16.06
CA ILE A 91 4.73 -7.78 -15.71
C ILE A 91 3.87 -6.53 -15.51
N ARG A 92 4.39 -5.48 -14.86
CA ARG A 92 3.67 -4.23 -14.66
C ARG A 92 3.33 -3.56 -15.99
N GLN A 93 4.27 -3.56 -16.94
CA GLN A 93 4.03 -3.03 -18.29
C GLN A 93 2.95 -3.85 -19.01
N TYR A 94 2.96 -5.17 -18.88
CA TYR A 94 1.94 -6.05 -19.43
C TYR A 94 0.56 -5.80 -18.79
N LEU A 95 0.49 -5.70 -17.46
CA LEU A 95 -0.74 -5.37 -16.73
C LEU A 95 -1.35 -4.05 -17.20
N ALA A 96 -0.51 -3.03 -17.42
CA ALA A 96 -0.94 -1.70 -17.82
C ALA A 96 -1.43 -1.63 -19.27
N ASN A 97 -0.82 -2.38 -20.20
CA ASN A 97 -1.06 -2.19 -21.63
C ASN A 97 -1.80 -3.35 -22.33
N ASN A 98 -1.89 -4.52 -21.71
CA ASN A 98 -2.33 -5.74 -22.40
C ASN A 98 -3.52 -6.46 -21.73
N VAL A 99 -3.88 -6.11 -20.48
CA VAL A 99 -4.97 -6.78 -19.76
C VAL A 99 -6.30 -6.05 -19.92
N CYS A 100 -6.34 -4.75 -19.61
CA CYS A 100 -7.49 -3.89 -19.87
C CYS A 100 -7.05 -2.43 -20.01
N GLU A 101 -7.84 -1.61 -20.72
CA GLU A 101 -7.53 -0.19 -20.98
C GLU A 101 -7.42 0.62 -19.68
N GLU A 102 -8.15 0.20 -18.65
CA GLU A 102 -8.29 0.94 -17.39
C GLU A 102 -7.15 0.66 -16.39
N ASN A 103 -6.44 -0.47 -16.52
CA ASN A 103 -5.40 -0.87 -15.58
C ASN A 103 -4.28 0.16 -15.48
N LYS A 104 -3.88 0.75 -16.62
CA LYS A 104 -2.87 1.81 -16.61
C LYS A 104 -3.33 2.99 -15.76
N ARG A 105 -4.59 3.44 -15.95
CA ARG A 105 -5.16 4.54 -15.16
C ARG A 105 -5.21 4.18 -13.68
N LEU A 106 -5.66 2.97 -13.34
CA LEU A 106 -5.77 2.53 -11.94
C LEU A 106 -4.40 2.44 -11.25
N LEU A 107 -3.40 1.86 -11.91
CA LEU A 107 -2.03 1.80 -11.40
C LEU A 107 -1.46 3.20 -11.18
N GLU A 108 -1.57 4.09 -12.17
CA GLU A 108 -1.00 5.44 -12.08
C GLU A 108 -1.76 6.34 -11.10
N ARG A 109 -3.09 6.32 -11.11
CA ARG A 109 -3.92 7.26 -10.33
C ARG A 109 -4.33 6.74 -8.97
N GLU A 110 -4.71 5.47 -8.86
CA GLU A 110 -5.21 4.96 -7.58
C GLU A 110 -4.05 4.42 -6.72
N VAL A 111 -3.05 3.79 -7.33
CA VAL A 111 -1.96 3.10 -6.61
C VAL A 111 -0.72 3.98 -6.44
N ASP A 112 -0.10 4.39 -7.55
CA ASP A 112 1.16 5.15 -7.52
C ASP A 112 0.98 6.52 -6.88
N ALA A 113 -0.13 7.20 -7.22
CA ALA A 113 -0.40 8.54 -6.72
C ALA A 113 -0.91 8.61 -5.29
N ALA A 114 -1.36 7.50 -4.67
CA ALA A 114 -1.85 7.52 -3.29
C ALA A 114 -0.85 8.18 -2.31
N LEU A 115 -1.32 8.85 -1.27
CA LEU A 115 -0.46 9.49 -0.28
C LEU A 115 0.42 8.48 0.46
N PHE A 116 -0.17 7.36 0.88
CA PHE A 116 0.52 6.21 1.47
C PHE A 116 -0.35 4.96 1.30
N CYS A 117 0.17 3.80 1.73
CA CYS A 117 -0.58 2.54 1.74
C CYS A 117 -1.03 2.20 3.17
N LEU A 118 -2.27 1.79 3.35
CA LEU A 118 -2.84 1.26 4.59
C LEU A 118 -3.16 -0.22 4.39
N CYS A 119 -2.50 -1.09 5.13
CA CYS A 119 -2.79 -2.52 5.14
C CYS A 119 -3.61 -2.86 6.38
N LEU A 120 -4.81 -3.38 6.18
CA LEU A 120 -5.67 -3.85 7.25
C LEU A 120 -5.52 -5.37 7.37
N ASP A 121 -4.83 -5.85 8.39
CA ASP A 121 -4.61 -7.28 8.60
C ASP A 121 -5.81 -7.91 9.33
N ALA A 122 -6.12 -9.15 8.97
CA ALA A 122 -7.28 -9.90 9.42
C ALA A 122 -7.03 -10.63 10.74
N SER A 123 -8.08 -11.22 11.30
CA SER A 123 -8.00 -11.89 12.62
C SER A 123 -7.21 -13.20 12.60
N ASP A 124 -7.01 -13.76 11.41
CA ASP A 124 -6.21 -14.94 11.12
C ASP A 124 -4.74 -14.62 10.84
N ASP A 125 -4.39 -13.35 10.64
CA ASP A 125 -3.00 -12.91 10.54
C ASP A 125 -2.27 -12.99 11.90
N PRO A 126 -0.94 -13.19 11.93
CA PRO A 126 -0.17 -13.19 13.16
C PRO A 126 -0.34 -11.91 13.99
N MET A 127 -0.81 -12.09 15.23
CA MET A 127 -0.96 -11.01 16.21
C MET A 127 0.19 -11.03 17.21
N TYR A 128 0.35 -9.93 17.96
CA TYR A 128 1.38 -9.86 18.99
C TYR A 128 1.13 -10.88 20.10
N SER A 129 2.15 -11.66 20.41
CA SER A 129 2.24 -12.55 21.57
C SER A 129 3.61 -12.34 22.21
N GLU A 130 3.63 -12.17 23.54
CA GLU A 130 4.89 -12.07 24.31
C GLU A 130 5.73 -13.35 24.17
N GLU A 131 5.06 -14.50 24.07
CA GLU A 131 5.71 -15.82 23.93
C GLU A 131 6.29 -16.05 22.53
N ASN A 132 5.76 -15.39 21.50
CA ASN A 132 6.20 -15.57 20.11
C ASN A 132 6.03 -14.31 19.25
N TYR A 133 6.83 -13.28 19.54
CA TYR A 133 6.87 -12.05 18.75
C TYR A 133 7.53 -12.22 17.37
N VAL A 134 8.29 -13.30 17.15
CA VAL A 134 9.01 -13.54 15.87
C VAL A 134 8.04 -13.75 14.70
N SER A 135 6.92 -14.42 14.95
CA SER A 135 5.88 -14.61 13.95
C SER A 135 5.32 -13.26 13.45
N LEU A 136 5.00 -12.37 14.40
CA LEU A 136 4.57 -11.01 14.09
C LEU A 136 5.66 -10.24 13.32
N LEU A 137 6.92 -10.28 13.74
CA LEU A 137 7.99 -9.54 13.05
C LEU A 137 8.15 -9.98 11.59
N LYS A 138 8.08 -11.28 11.30
CA LYS A 138 8.08 -11.79 9.92
C LYS A 138 6.88 -11.30 9.12
N HIS A 139 5.71 -11.26 9.78
CA HIS A 139 4.47 -10.77 9.19
C HIS A 139 4.49 -9.27 8.86
N LEU A 140 5.08 -8.46 9.73
CA LEU A 140 5.26 -7.02 9.51
C LEU A 140 6.34 -6.73 8.45
N LEU A 141 7.37 -7.58 8.35
CA LEU A 141 8.42 -7.44 7.34
C LEU A 141 7.93 -7.76 5.93
N ALA A 142 7.24 -8.90 5.76
CA ALA A 142 6.84 -9.39 4.44
C ALA A 142 5.40 -9.94 4.39
N GLY A 143 4.90 -10.50 5.50
CA GLY A 143 3.61 -11.20 5.50
C GLY A 143 3.60 -12.35 4.49
N GLU A 144 2.43 -12.68 3.95
CA GLU A 144 2.31 -13.59 2.81
C GLU A 144 2.54 -12.88 1.45
N GLY A 145 2.98 -11.62 1.45
CA GLY A 145 3.13 -10.79 0.25
C GLY A 145 1.83 -10.32 -0.39
N LYS A 146 0.68 -10.93 -0.07
CA LYS A 146 -0.63 -10.59 -0.68
C LYS A 146 -1.19 -9.25 -0.23
N ASN A 147 -1.00 -8.89 1.04
CA ASN A 147 -1.59 -7.71 1.68
C ASN A 147 -0.58 -6.57 1.88
N ARG A 148 0.37 -6.40 0.95
CA ARG A 148 1.44 -5.38 1.01
C ARG A 148 1.64 -4.74 -0.36
N TRP A 149 2.09 -3.48 -0.37
CA TRP A 149 2.56 -2.79 -1.57
C TRP A 149 3.96 -2.22 -1.30
N PHE A 150 4.99 -3.03 -1.53
CA PHE A 150 6.38 -2.72 -1.11
C PHE A 150 7.01 -1.56 -1.86
N ASP A 151 6.45 -1.18 -3.02
CA ASP A 151 6.91 -0.04 -3.80
C ASP A 151 6.47 1.31 -3.21
N LYS A 152 5.56 1.33 -2.22
CA LYS A 152 5.11 2.58 -1.61
C LYS A 152 6.16 3.13 -0.66
N SER A 153 6.34 4.46 -0.66
CA SER A 153 7.27 5.12 0.26
C SER A 153 7.04 4.71 1.72
N ILE A 154 5.79 4.71 2.16
CA ILE A 154 5.38 4.27 3.50
C ILE A 154 4.06 3.48 3.42
N THR A 155 4.04 2.39 4.19
CA THR A 155 2.89 1.53 4.39
C THR A 155 2.62 1.43 5.89
N LEU A 156 1.44 1.87 6.32
CA LEU A 156 0.92 1.67 7.66
C LEU A 156 0.18 0.32 7.69
N ILE A 157 0.60 -0.58 8.56
CA ILE A 157 -0.03 -1.87 8.79
C ILE A 157 -0.81 -1.77 10.10
N VAL A 158 -2.08 -2.16 10.10
CA VAL A 158 -2.94 -2.22 11.29
C VAL A 158 -3.48 -3.64 11.44
N SER A 159 -3.08 -4.30 12.52
CA SER A 159 -3.55 -5.64 12.91
C SER A 159 -4.97 -5.60 13.47
N ALA A 160 -5.65 -6.74 13.49
CA ALA A 160 -7.03 -6.84 13.97
C ALA A 160 -7.23 -6.46 15.45
N ASP A 161 -6.19 -6.48 16.28
CA ASP A 161 -6.17 -5.96 17.66
C ASP A 161 -5.87 -4.46 17.76
N GLY A 162 -5.74 -3.76 16.62
CA GLY A 162 -5.44 -2.34 16.58
C GLY A 162 -3.96 -2.01 16.78
N LYS A 163 -3.06 -3.00 16.86
CA LYS A 163 -1.61 -2.75 16.84
C LYS A 163 -1.19 -2.27 15.46
N ALA A 164 -0.23 -1.35 15.41
CA ALA A 164 0.21 -0.74 14.17
C ALA A 164 1.73 -0.77 14.00
N ALA A 165 2.17 -0.88 12.75
CA ALA A 165 3.58 -0.82 12.38
C ALA A 165 3.76 -0.14 11.02
N ASN A 166 4.97 0.33 10.75
CA ASN A 166 5.32 0.89 9.45
C ASN A 166 6.26 -0.05 8.69
N ASN A 167 5.96 -0.28 7.43
CA ASN A 167 6.85 -0.86 6.44
C ASN A 167 7.17 0.24 5.41
N PHE A 168 8.43 0.41 5.02
CA PHE A 168 8.84 1.51 4.15
C PHE A 168 9.82 1.05 3.08
N GLU A 169 9.70 1.61 1.89
CA GLU A 169 10.65 1.43 0.80
C GLU A 169 11.93 2.24 1.12
N HIS A 170 13.12 1.63 0.99
CA HIS A 170 14.34 2.28 1.47
C HIS A 170 14.98 3.25 0.45
N SER A 171 14.76 3.09 -0.85
CA SER A 171 15.50 3.87 -1.86
C SER A 171 15.22 5.38 -1.85
N TRP A 172 14.08 5.81 -1.29
CA TRP A 172 13.71 7.23 -1.29
C TRP A 172 14.39 8.07 -0.21
N GLY A 173 14.89 7.45 0.88
CA GLY A 173 15.48 8.15 2.03
C GLY A 173 16.17 7.22 3.03
N MET A 174 16.88 7.79 4.00
CA MET A 174 17.47 7.02 5.11
C MET A 174 16.61 7.21 6.36
N VAL A 175 16.51 6.15 7.18
CA VAL A 175 15.99 6.28 8.54
C VAL A 175 16.99 7.12 9.33
N LEU A 176 16.54 8.27 9.83
CA LEU A 176 17.37 9.09 10.71
C LEU A 176 17.42 8.41 12.09
N PRO A 177 18.61 8.08 12.62
CA PRO A 177 18.71 7.69 14.02
C PRO A 177 18.32 8.90 14.88
N TYR A 178 17.44 8.67 15.86
CA TYR A 178 17.06 9.64 16.88
C TYR A 178 18.26 10.14 17.68
#